data_AF-A0A538Q9B8-F1
#
_entry.id   AF-A0A538Q9B8-F1
#
_cell.length_a   1.000
_cell.length_b   1.000
_cell.length_c   1.000
_cell.angle_alpha   90.00
_cell.angle_beta   90.00
_cell.angle_gamma   90.00
#
_symmetry.space_group_name_H-M   'P 1'
#
loop_
_entity.id
_entity.type
_entity.pdbx_description
1 polymer ?
#
loop_
_entity_poly.entity_id
_entity_poly.type
_entity_poly.pdbx_seq_one_letter_code
_entity_poly.pdbx_strand_id
1 'polypeptide(L)'
;MTTFDALLEDLSSDIRDTLRRVAGLAEESFRARADAYDRQATFPKEDFQALFHADLLGATIPRDAGGLGLGIQGRNTFPLWMMTKLMAKADLSLARCWEGHANSLVLIDALGTP
;
A
#
# COMPACT_ATOMS: atom_id res chain seq x y z
N MET A 1 15.78 1.94 -18.13
CA MET A 1 14.39 2.11 -17.66
C MET A 1 13.86 0.73 -17.29
N THR A 2 13.50 0.50 -16.03
CA THR A 2 12.91 -0.79 -15.64
C THR A 2 11.47 -0.89 -16.15
N THR A 3 10.91 -2.10 -16.26
CA THR A 3 9.47 -2.28 -16.57
C THR A 3 8.58 -1.54 -15.57
N PHE A 4 9.04 -1.41 -14.32
CA PHE A 4 8.35 -0.63 -13.31
C PHE A 4 8.36 0.86 -13.65
N ASP A 5 9.49 1.44 -14.01
CA ASP A 5 9.58 2.86 -14.38
C ASP A 5 8.68 3.21 -15.57
N ALA A 6 8.61 2.34 -16.57
CA ALA A 6 7.74 2.51 -17.73
C ALA A 6 6.25 2.56 -17.36
N LEU A 7 5.80 1.75 -16.38
CA LEU A 7 4.42 1.77 -15.90
C LEU A 7 4.06 3.04 -15.11
N LEU A 8 5.05 3.84 -14.73
CA LEU A 8 4.89 5.04 -13.92
C LEU A 8 4.89 6.34 -14.75
N GLU A 9 5.32 6.31 -16.02
CA GLU A 9 5.60 7.51 -16.82
C GLU A 9 4.39 8.44 -16.96
N ASP A 10 3.20 7.87 -17.15
CA ASP A 10 1.96 8.65 -17.35
C ASP A 10 1.25 9.05 -16.05
N LEU A 11 1.78 8.64 -14.88
CA LEU A 11 1.17 8.96 -13.59
C LEU A 11 1.59 10.34 -13.09
N SER A 12 0.76 10.97 -12.25
CA SER A 12 1.17 12.18 -11.53
C SER A 12 2.41 11.95 -10.65
N SER A 13 3.19 13.00 -10.38
CA SER A 13 4.39 12.94 -9.51
C SER A 13 4.09 12.28 -8.17
N ASP A 14 3.01 12.70 -7.51
CA ASP A 14 2.67 12.25 -6.16
C ASP A 14 2.39 10.74 -6.12
N ILE A 15 1.75 10.22 -7.17
CA ILE A 15 1.50 8.79 -7.33
C ILE A 15 2.80 8.03 -7.58
N ARG A 16 3.68 8.54 -8.44
CA ARG A 16 4.98 7.92 -8.67
C ARG A 16 5.79 7.84 -7.38
N ASP A 17 5.83 8.92 -6.61
CA ASP A 17 6.60 8.99 -5.38
C ASP A 17 6.01 8.06 -4.29
N THR A 18 4.68 7.96 -4.24
CA THR A 18 3.99 6.97 -3.41
C THR A 18 4.38 5.54 -3.78
N LEU A 19 4.34 5.19 -5.06
CA LEU A 19 4.70 3.84 -5.52
C LEU A 19 6.19 3.53 -5.32
N ARG A 20 7.07 4.53 -5.47
CA ARG A 20 8.50 4.39 -5.14
C ARG A 20 8.73 4.15 -3.66
N ARG A 21 8.02 4.86 -2.76
CA ARG A 21 8.10 4.60 -1.31
C ARG A 21 7.70 3.18 -0.96
N VAL A 22 6.59 2.68 -1.54
CA VAL A 22 6.17 1.28 -1.33
C VAL A 22 7.22 0.30 -1.85
N ALA A 23 7.76 0.55 -3.05
CA ALA A 23 8.81 -0.30 -3.63
C ALA A 23 10.09 -0.31 -2.78
N GLY A 24 10.49 0.84 -2.24
CA GLY A 24 11.62 0.96 -1.32
C GLY A 24 11.41 0.14 -0.05
N LEU A 25 10.29 0.32 0.64
CA LEU A 25 9.98 -0.48 1.85
C LEU A 25 9.92 -1.98 1.57
N ALA A 26 9.33 -2.37 0.43
CA ALA A 26 9.23 -3.76 0.01
C ALA A 26 10.61 -4.42 -0.16
N GLU A 27 11.55 -3.71 -0.80
CA GLU A 27 12.89 -4.24 -1.06
C GLU A 27 13.82 -4.13 0.16
N GLU A 28 13.78 -3.02 0.89
CA GLU A 28 14.70 -2.74 1.99
C GLU A 28 14.32 -3.45 3.30
N SER A 29 13.03 -3.74 3.51
CA SER A 29 12.52 -4.24 4.81
C SER A 29 11.63 -5.47 4.69
N PHE A 30 10.54 -5.40 3.92
CA PHE A 30 9.50 -6.46 3.96
C PHE A 30 10.06 -7.81 3.51
N ARG A 31 10.81 -7.82 2.40
CA ARG A 31 11.44 -9.04 1.86
C ARG A 31 12.35 -9.74 2.88
N ALA A 32 13.07 -8.98 3.70
CA ALA A 32 14.01 -9.53 4.67
C ALA A 32 13.32 -10.21 5.86
N ARG A 33 12.06 -9.82 6.18
CA ARG A 33 11.30 -10.32 7.32
C ARG A 33 10.28 -11.39 6.96
N ALA A 34 9.92 -11.50 5.68
CA ALA A 34 8.89 -12.40 5.17
C ALA A 34 9.03 -13.86 5.66
N ASP A 35 10.23 -14.47 5.54
CA ASP A 35 10.47 -15.86 5.98
C ASP A 35 10.22 -16.05 7.48
N ALA A 36 10.62 -15.06 8.30
CA ALA A 36 10.46 -15.14 9.74
C ALA A 36 8.98 -15.09 10.14
N TYR A 37 8.19 -14.17 9.55
CA TYR A 37 6.76 -14.09 9.82
C TYR A 37 6.00 -15.32 9.32
N ASP A 38 6.35 -15.83 8.13
CA ASP A 38 5.74 -17.04 7.58
C ASP A 38 5.96 -18.25 8.50
N ARG A 39 7.20 -18.50 8.91
CA ARG A 39 7.56 -19.65 9.77
C ARG A 39 6.96 -19.55 11.17
N GLN A 40 6.79 -18.34 11.69
CA GLN A 40 6.22 -18.10 13.01
C GLN A 40 4.68 -17.98 12.97
N ALA A 41 4.08 -17.86 11.79
CA ALA A 41 2.66 -17.57 11.60
C ALA A 41 2.20 -16.35 12.43
N THR A 42 3.01 -15.28 12.44
CA THR A 42 2.74 -14.05 13.21
C THR A 42 2.40 -12.87 12.31
N PHE A 43 1.70 -11.89 12.89
CA PHE A 43 1.34 -10.67 12.19
C PHE A 43 2.60 -9.82 11.87
N PRO A 44 2.74 -9.25 10.65
CA PRO A 44 3.91 -8.47 10.24
C PRO A 44 3.88 -7.04 10.84
N LYS A 45 4.00 -6.96 12.17
CA LYS A 45 3.83 -5.74 12.96
C LYS A 45 4.80 -4.64 12.53
N GLU A 46 6.08 -4.95 12.41
CA GLU A 46 7.12 -4.01 12.07
C GLU A 46 6.95 -3.44 10.64
N ASP A 47 6.36 -4.23 9.73
CA ASP A 47 6.06 -3.78 8.37
C ASP A 47 4.85 -2.85 8.35
N PHE A 48 3.81 -3.14 9.12
CA PHE A 48 2.69 -2.21 9.34
C PHE A 48 3.13 -0.90 10.01
N GLN A 49 4.08 -0.97 10.94
CA GLN A 49 4.69 0.23 11.52
C GLN A 49 5.43 1.03 10.46
N ALA A 50 6.21 0.41 9.58
CA ALA A 50 6.89 1.12 8.50
C ALA A 50 5.89 1.79 7.54
N LEU A 51 4.79 1.11 7.20
CA LEU A 51 3.71 1.68 6.40
C LEU A 51 3.03 2.87 7.08
N PHE A 52 2.84 2.82 8.41
CA PHE A 52 2.30 3.93 9.19
C PHE A 52 3.21 5.16 9.13
N HIS A 53 4.50 5.01 9.42
CA HIS A 53 5.46 6.12 9.41
C HIS A 53 5.67 6.72 8.01
N ALA A 54 5.32 5.98 6.95
CA ALA A 54 5.37 6.44 5.56
C ALA A 54 4.04 7.00 5.05
N ASP A 55 3.01 7.13 5.90
CA ASP A 55 1.65 7.57 5.55
C ASP A 55 0.95 6.67 4.51
N LEU A 56 1.35 5.40 4.40
CA LEU A 56 0.85 4.46 3.39
C LEU A 56 -0.34 3.61 3.89
N LEU A 57 -0.66 3.68 5.19
CA LEU A 57 -1.88 3.05 5.72
C LEU A 57 -3.15 3.87 5.40
N GLY A 58 -3.03 5.17 5.13
CA GLY A 58 -4.14 6.06 4.74
C GLY A 58 -4.45 6.05 3.25
N ALA A 59 -4.06 4.99 2.51
CA ALA A 59 -4.09 4.98 1.05
C ALA A 59 -5.47 5.26 0.45
N THR A 60 -6.53 4.73 1.06
CA THR A 60 -7.91 4.86 0.57
C THR A 60 -8.75 5.87 1.36
N ILE A 61 -8.15 6.53 2.37
CA ILE A 61 -8.82 7.62 3.10
C ILE A 61 -8.94 8.84 2.16
N PRO A 62 -10.09 9.55 2.15
CA PRO A 62 -10.26 10.78 1.39
C PRO A 62 -9.19 11.83 1.67
N ARG A 63 -8.85 12.64 0.66
CA ARG A 63 -7.79 13.67 0.77
C ARG A 63 -8.16 14.79 1.76
N ASP A 64 -9.43 15.16 1.82
CA ASP A 64 -9.96 16.13 2.79
C ASP A 64 -9.98 15.60 4.24
N ALA A 65 -9.92 14.27 4.41
CA ALA A 65 -9.69 13.59 5.68
C ALA A 65 -8.21 13.24 5.93
N GLY A 66 -7.28 13.74 5.11
CA GLY A 66 -5.83 13.58 5.29
C GLY A 66 -5.21 12.32 4.67
N GLY A 67 -5.97 11.57 3.86
CA GLY A 67 -5.47 10.39 3.15
C GLY A 67 -4.94 10.66 1.75
N LEU A 68 -4.64 9.57 1.02
CA LEU A 68 -4.16 9.65 -0.37
C LEU A 68 -5.30 9.68 -1.40
N GLY A 69 -6.51 9.27 -1.01
CA GLY A 69 -7.69 9.21 -1.87
C GLY A 69 -7.59 8.20 -3.02
N LEU A 70 -6.87 7.09 -2.83
CA LEU A 70 -6.74 6.03 -3.84
C LEU A 70 -7.94 5.08 -3.79
N GLY A 71 -8.14 4.32 -4.87
CA GLY A 71 -9.23 3.34 -4.97
C GLY A 71 -10.46 3.86 -5.69
N ILE A 72 -11.57 3.13 -5.54
CA ILE A 72 -12.76 3.31 -6.38
C ILE A 72 -13.45 4.66 -6.15
N GLN A 73 -13.50 5.13 -4.90
CA GLN A 73 -14.16 6.39 -4.54
C GLN A 73 -13.41 7.60 -5.11
N GLY A 74 -12.07 7.58 -5.03
CA GLY A 74 -11.22 8.60 -5.66
C GLY A 74 -11.02 8.42 -7.17
N ARG A 75 -11.69 7.44 -7.81
CA ARG A 75 -11.51 7.06 -9.23
C ARG A 75 -10.05 6.85 -9.62
N ASN A 76 -9.24 6.34 -8.69
CA ASN A 76 -7.80 6.18 -8.83
C ASN A 76 -7.35 4.81 -8.32
N THR A 77 -7.90 3.75 -8.95
CA THR A 77 -7.70 2.36 -8.52
C THR A 77 -6.33 1.80 -8.92
N PHE A 78 -5.76 2.25 -10.03
CA PHE A 78 -4.52 1.69 -10.55
C PHE A 78 -3.34 1.81 -9.55
N PRO A 79 -3.10 2.98 -8.92
CA PRO A 79 -2.05 3.08 -7.90
C PRO A 79 -2.30 2.17 -6.71
N LEU A 80 -3.54 2.05 -6.23
CA LEU A 80 -3.86 1.16 -5.12
C LEU A 80 -3.49 -0.30 -5.45
N TRP A 81 -3.84 -0.75 -6.66
CA TRP A 81 -3.46 -2.09 -7.15
C TRP A 81 -1.94 -2.26 -7.26
N MET A 82 -1.23 -1.24 -7.73
CA MET A 82 0.23 -1.27 -7.83
C MET A 82 0.89 -1.34 -6.45
N MET A 83 0.36 -0.65 -5.44
CA MET A 83 0.83 -0.77 -4.05
C MET A 83 0.72 -2.22 -3.57
N THR A 84 -0.44 -2.86 -3.75
CA THR A 84 -0.65 -4.27 -3.39
C THR A 84 0.36 -5.18 -4.09
N LYS A 85 0.59 -4.97 -5.40
CA LYS A 85 1.53 -5.80 -6.17
C LYS A 85 2.97 -5.65 -5.72
N LEU A 86 3.40 -4.43 -5.40
CA LEU A 86 4.76 -4.17 -4.92
C LEU A 86 5.00 -4.84 -3.57
N MET A 87 4.06 -4.71 -2.63
CA MET A 87 4.13 -5.41 -1.34
C MET A 87 4.12 -6.92 -1.53
N ALA A 88 3.22 -7.45 -2.36
CA ALA A 88 3.07 -8.89 -2.58
C ALA A 88 4.32 -9.55 -3.19
N LYS A 89 5.13 -8.79 -3.93
CA LYS A 89 6.42 -9.28 -4.48
C LYS A 89 7.48 -9.48 -3.38
N ALA A 90 7.33 -8.83 -2.24
CA ALA A 90 8.20 -9.00 -1.08
C ALA A 90 7.62 -10.00 -0.08
N ASP A 91 6.33 -9.83 0.27
CA ASP A 91 5.58 -10.71 1.17
C ASP A 91 4.09 -10.68 0.79
N LEU A 92 3.56 -11.83 0.36
CA LEU A 92 2.16 -11.98 -0.04
C LEU A 92 1.19 -11.92 1.15
N SER A 93 1.59 -12.41 2.32
CA SER A 93 0.77 -12.41 3.53
C SER A 93 0.58 -10.98 4.04
N LEU A 94 1.67 -10.20 4.11
CA LEU A 94 1.64 -8.76 4.38
C LEU A 94 0.68 -8.04 3.42
N ALA A 95 0.82 -8.28 2.11
CA ALA A 95 -0.02 -7.64 1.11
C ALA A 95 -1.50 -7.98 1.29
N ARG A 96 -1.84 -9.20 1.73
CA ARG A 96 -3.24 -9.56 2.05
C ARG A 96 -3.73 -8.86 3.30
N CYS A 97 -2.94 -8.77 4.36
CA CYS A 97 -3.34 -8.01 5.54
C CYS A 97 -3.57 -6.54 5.20
N TRP A 98 -2.66 -5.92 4.43
CA TRP A 98 -2.79 -4.53 4.01
C TRP A 98 -4.00 -4.30 3.09
N GLU A 99 -4.29 -5.22 2.17
CA GLU A 99 -5.47 -5.13 1.31
C GLU A 99 -6.78 -5.19 2.11
N GLY A 100 -6.85 -6.04 3.14
CA GLY A 100 -7.99 -6.06 4.08
C GLY A 100 -8.17 -4.74 4.84
N HIS A 101 -7.07 -4.14 5.29
CA HIS A 101 -7.05 -2.81 5.90
C HIS A 101 -7.55 -1.73 4.93
N ALA A 102 -6.98 -1.66 3.72
CA ALA A 102 -7.35 -0.69 2.70
C ALA A 102 -8.83 -0.82 2.28
N ASN A 103 -9.33 -2.05 2.11
CA ASN A 103 -10.73 -2.31 1.77
C ASN A 103 -11.68 -1.89 2.89
N SER A 104 -11.29 -2.08 4.15
CA SER A 104 -12.08 -1.63 5.30
C SER A 104 -12.26 -0.10 5.29
N LEU A 105 -11.20 0.64 4.97
CA LEU A 105 -11.25 2.09 4.80
C LEU A 105 -12.10 2.53 3.60
N VAL A 106 -12.08 1.79 2.48
CA VAL A 106 -13.00 2.03 1.35
C VAL A 106 -14.46 1.90 1.78
N LEU A 107 -14.79 0.88 2.58
CA LEU A 107 -16.15 0.68 3.08
C LEU A 107 -16.56 1.78 4.06
N ILE A 108 -15.65 2.22 4.93
CA ILE A 108 -15.90 3.33 5.87
C ILE A 108 -16.16 4.63 5.09
N ASP A 109 -15.36 4.95 4.08
CA ASP A 109 -15.58 6.13 3.24
C ASP A 109 -16.92 6.06 2.49
N ALA A 110 -17.28 4.88 1.99
CA ALA A 110 -18.51 4.69 1.22
C ALA A 110 -19.80 4.70 2.06
N LEU A 111 -19.75 4.16 3.28
CA LEU A 111 -20.94 3.79 4.05
C LEU A 111 -20.95 4.38 5.47
N GLY A 112 -19.85 4.96 5.91
CA GLY A 112 -19.71 5.55 7.23
C GLY A 112 -20.58 6.79 7.41
N THR A 113 -20.93 7.06 8.67
CA THR A 113 -21.57 8.31 9.09
C THR A 113 -20.55 9.13 9.89
N PRO A 114 -20.77 10.45 10.05
CA PRO A 114 -19.93 11.29 10.91
C PRO A 114 -19.87 10.81 12.37
#